data_AF-A0A940ZIA4-F1
#
_entry.id   AF-A0A940ZIA4-F1
#
_cell.length_a   1.000
_cell.length_b   1.000
_cell.length_c   1.000
_cell.angle_alpha   90.00
_cell.angle_beta   90.00
_cell.angle_gamma   90.00
#
_symmetry.space_group_name_H-M   'P 1'
#
loop_
_entity.id
_entity.type
_entity.pdbx_description
1 polymer ?
#
loop_
_entity_poly.entity_id
_entity_poly.type
_entity_poly.pdbx_seq_one_letter_code
_entity_poly.pdbx_strand_id
1 'polypeptide(L)' 'MFGLGVPELVVILVIVMIIFGAGKLPEIGGAIGKGIKSFKKSVKEPEEIDVTPKDEKDKEKPAQ' A
#
# COMPACT_ATOMS: atom_id res chain seq x y z
N MET A 1 -12.09 -30.93 -14.88
CA MET A 1 -10.71 -31.44 -14.96
C MET A 1 -9.82 -30.31 -15.46
N PHE A 2 -8.90 -29.78 -14.65
CA PHE A 2 -8.21 -28.48 -14.79
C PHE A 2 -8.95 -27.28 -14.19
N GLY A 3 -9.09 -27.28 -12.86
CA GLY A 3 -9.11 -26.01 -12.13
C GLY A 3 -7.67 -25.66 -11.81
N LEU A 4 -7.23 -24.44 -12.12
CA LEU A 4 -5.97 -23.92 -11.60
C LEU A 4 -6.05 -23.95 -10.08
N GLY A 5 -5.43 -24.94 -9.47
CA GLY A 5 -5.37 -25.08 -8.05
C GLY A 5 -4.41 -24.07 -7.45
N VAL A 6 -4.47 -23.96 -6.13
CA VAL A 6 -3.46 -23.23 -5.35
C VAL A 6 -2.02 -23.71 -5.71
N PRO A 7 -1.73 -25.01 -5.90
CA PRO A 7 -0.39 -25.47 -6.27
C PRO A 7 0.10 -24.90 -7.60
N GLU A 8 -0.73 -24.91 -8.64
CA GLU A 8 -0.36 -24.40 -9.97
C GLU A 8 -0.11 -22.88 -9.94
N LEU A 9 -0.92 -22.13 -9.20
CA LEU A 9 -0.70 -20.70 -9.00
C LEU A 9 0.63 -20.40 -8.28
N VAL A 10 1.01 -21.22 -7.30
CA VAL A 10 2.30 -21.08 -6.61
C VAL A 10 3.46 -21.35 -7.57
N VAL A 11 3.37 -22.37 -8.42
CA VAL A 11 4.42 -22.65 -9.42
C VAL A 11 4.59 -21.48 -10.39
N ILE A 12 3.48 -20.91 -10.88
CA ILE A 12 3.52 -19.73 -11.75
C ILE A 12 4.13 -18.54 -11.01
N LEU A 13 3.74 -18.30 -9.75
CA LEU A 13 4.29 -17.23 -8.92
C LEU A 13 5.80 -17.36 -8.76
N VAL A 14 6.32 -18.58 -8.55
CA VAL A 14 7.75 -18.84 -8.43
C VAL A 14 8.48 -18.53 -9.74
N ILE A 15 7.94 -18.91 -10.89
CA ILE A 15 8.53 -18.58 -12.20
C ILE A 15 8.59 -17.06 -12.40
N VAL A 16 7.50 -16.36 -12.09
CA VAL A 16 7.43 -14.89 -12.14
C VAL A 16 8.47 -14.29 -11.19
N MET A 17 8.61 -14.82 -9.97
CA MET A 17 9.64 -14.40 -9.02
C MET A 17 11.06 -14.60 -9.54
N ILE A 18 11.34 -15.64 -10.32
CA ILE A 18 12.67 -15.85 -10.91
C ILE A 18 12.95 -14.79 -11.99
N ILE A 19 11.97 -14.48 -12.84
CA ILE A 19 12.12 -13.50 -13.92
C ILE A 19 12.26 -12.08 -13.38
N PHE A 20 11.40 -11.69 -12.45
CA PHE A 20 11.38 -10.32 -11.91
C PHE A 20 12.27 -10.13 -10.67
N GLY A 21 12.62 -11.22 -9.98
CA GLY A 21 13.30 -11.21 -8.68
C GLY A 21 12.33 -11.03 -7.51
N ALA A 22 12.66 -11.66 -6.37
CA ALA A 22 11.84 -11.60 -5.14
C ALA A 22 11.68 -10.18 -4.58
N GLY A 23 12.61 -9.27 -4.87
CA GLY A 23 12.56 -7.87 -4.42
C GLY A 23 11.62 -6.95 -5.19
N LYS A 24 11.30 -7.26 -6.47
CA LYS A 24 10.45 -6.38 -7.28
C LYS A 24 8.96 -6.47 -6.95
N LEU A 25 8.49 -7.64 -6.52
CA LEU A 25 7.10 -7.85 -6.11
C LEU A 25 6.66 -6.95 -4.94
N PRO A 26 7.39 -6.85 -3.80
CA PRO A 26 7.01 -5.96 -2.71
C PRO A 26 7.14 -4.46 -3.09
N GLU A 27 8.09 -4.10 -3.96
CA GLU A 27 8.23 -2.73 -4.47
C GLU A 27 7.00 -2.30 -5.29
N ILE A 28 6.60 -3.13 -6.25
CA ILE A 28 5.41 -2.91 -7.09
C ILE A 28 4.13 -2.97 -6.23
N GLY A 29 4.02 -3.96 -5.35
CA GLY A 29 2.89 -4.09 -4.43
C GLY A 29 2.76 -2.91 -3.47
N GLY A 30 3.87 -2.35 -3.01
CA GLY A 30 3.88 -1.13 -2.18
C GLY A 30 3.38 0.09 -2.94
N ALA A 31 3.79 0.27 -4.20
CA ALA A 31 3.32 1.36 -5.06
C ALA A 31 1.82 1.24 -5.36
N ILE A 32 1.38 0.06 -5.80
CA ILE A 32 -0.03 -0.24 -6.07
C ILE A 32 -0.87 -0.10 -4.80
N GLY A 33 -0.39 -0.61 -3.66
CA GLY A 33 -1.09 -0.55 -2.38
C GLY A 33 -1.32 0.88 -1.90
N LYS A 34 -0.33 1.77 -2.08
CA LYS A 34 -0.49 3.21 -1.82
C LYS A 34 -1.54 3.83 -2.76
N GLY A 35 -1.51 3.50 -4.04
CA GLY A 35 -2.50 3.96 -5.02
C GLY A 35 -3.92 3.53 -4.66
N ILE A 36 -4.11 2.24 -4.36
CA ILE A 36 -5.41 1.69 -3.92
C ILE A 36 -5.86 2.33 -2.61
N LYS A 37 -4.95 2.56 -1.65
CA LYS A 37 -5.29 3.22 -0.38
C LYS A 37 -5.78 4.65 -0.59
N SER A 38 -5.09 5.43 -1.42
CA SER A 38 -5.49 6.79 -1.79
C SER A 38 -6.81 6.80 -2.55
N PHE A 39 -6.97 5.90 -3.53
CA PHE A 39 -8.22 5.75 -4.29
C PHE A 39 -9.39 5.41 -3.37
N LYS A 40 -9.21 4.42 -2.48
CA LYS A 40 -10.23 4.04 -1.50
C LYS A 40 -10.58 5.20 -0.56
N LYS A 41 -9.60 6.01 -0.16
CA LYS A 41 -9.83 7.20 0.67
C LYS A 41 -10.69 8.22 -0.07
N SER A 42 -10.32 8.58 -1.30
CA SER A 42 -11.07 9.52 -2.13
C SER A 42 -12.48 9.05 -2.50
N VAL A 43 -12.70 7.74 -2.65
CA VAL A 43 -14.03 7.18 -2.96
C VAL A 43 -14.92 7.07 -1.71
N LYS A 44 -14.33 6.92 -0.52
CA LYS A 44 -15.07 6.69 0.73
C LYS A 44 -15.30 7.98 1.53
N GLU A 45 -14.54 9.04 1.26
CA GLU A 45 -14.71 10.37 1.86
C GLU A 45 -15.30 11.32 0.78
N PRO A 46 -16.62 11.55 0.76
CA PRO A 46 -17.18 12.68 0.02
C PRO A 46 -16.70 13.97 0.69
N GLU A 47 -15.77 14.68 0.05
CA GLU A 47 -15.34 16.05 0.33
C GLU A 47 -15.37 16.51 1.80
N GLU A 48 -14.45 16.02 2.62
CA GLU A 48 -13.94 16.83 3.73
C GLU A 48 -12.59 17.39 3.30
N ILE A 49 -12.62 18.61 2.75
CA ILE A 49 -11.44 19.46 2.66
C ILE A 49 -11.03 19.74 4.11
N ASP A 50 -10.12 18.94 4.64
CA ASP A 50 -9.50 19.17 5.94
C ASP A 50 -8.55 20.38 5.80
N VAL A 51 -9.12 21.57 5.96
CA VAL A 51 -8.40 22.87 5.94
C VAL A 51 -7.63 23.11 7.24
N THR A 52 -7.48 22.13 8.11
CA THR A 52 -6.78 22.32 9.39
C THR A 52 -5.27 22.44 9.12
N PRO A 53 -4.64 23.62 9.36
CA PRO A 53 -3.20 23.74 9.27
C PRO A 53 -2.58 22.83 10.33
N LYS A 54 -1.70 21.91 9.93
CA LYS A 54 -0.79 21.23 10.85
C LYS A 54 0.33 22.21 11.21
N ASP A 55 -0.04 23.30 11.88
CA ASP A 55 0.90 24.23 12.48
C ASP A 55 1.27 23.76 13.89
N GLU A 56 2.54 23.42 14.03
CA GLU A 56 3.39 23.42 15.21
C GLU A 56 2.75 23.81 16.55
N LYS A 57 2.47 22.81 17.40
CA LYS A 57 2.72 22.80 18.86
C LYS A 57 2.99 21.33 19.23
N ASP A 58 4.09 20.93 19.85
CA ASP A 58 4.68 21.51 21.04
C ASP A 58 6.14 21.02 21.20
N LYS A 59 7.09 21.90 20.90
CA LYS A 59 8.41 21.90 21.53
C LYS A 59 8.45 23.09 22.49
N GLU A 60 7.93 22.97 23.71
CA GLU A 60 8.49 23.74 24.82
C GLU A 60 8.19 23.12 26.20
N LYS A 61 9.27 22.69 26.87
CA LYS A 61 9.31 22.60 28.34
C LYS A 61 9.14 24.02 28.90
N PRO A 62 8.38 24.20 29.99
CA PRO A 62 9.04 24.46 31.29
C PRO A 62 8.30 23.73 32.44
N ALA A 63 8.98 23.07 33.38
CA ALA A 63 9.61 23.68 34.56
C ALA A 63 8.67 24.64 35.32
N GLN A 64 7.92 24.09 36.29
CA GLN A 64 7.70 24.62 37.63
C GLN A 64 6.93 23.61 38.49
#